data_AF-A0ABD0K903-F1
#
_entry.id   AF-A0ABD0K903-F1
#
_cell.length_a   1.000
_cell.length_b   1.000
_cell.length_c   1.000
_cell.angle_alpha   90.00
_cell.angle_beta   90.00
_cell.angle_gamma   90.00
#
_symmetry.space_group_name_H-M   'P 1'
#
loop_
_entity.id
_entity.type
_entity.pdbx_description
1 polymer ?
#
loop_
_entity_poly.entity_id
_entity_poly.type
_entity_poly.pdbx_seq_one_letter_code
_entity_poly.pdbx_strand_id
1 'polypeptide(L)'
;MAFMTVKMLRGGFDIFSGFKVGNRNEKKWVKRIIFLETVAGVPGMVAAMMRHMMSLRRLQRDHGWIHTLLEEAENERMHLMTALQLRQPTLMFRLAVIGSQGAFVTLFSLWYIVSPRFCHRFVGYLEEEAVKTYSKCLEDIANGPMQHWQTKAAPPVAIRYWKLPEDATMHDVVLAIRADEAHHRVVNHTLASMKPDDFNPYKPGQ
;
A
#
# COMPACT_ATOMS: atom_id res chain seq x y z
N MET A 1 -14.15 -2.64 15.05
CA MET A 1 -12.92 -3.41 15.33
C MET A 1 -11.80 -3.02 14.36
N ALA A 2 -11.91 -3.30 13.05
CA ALA A 2 -10.86 -3.02 12.05
C ALA A 2 -10.30 -1.59 12.09
N PHE A 3 -11.17 -0.58 12.15
CA PHE A 3 -10.76 0.84 12.28
C PHE A 3 -9.84 1.08 13.49
N MET A 4 -10.23 0.55 14.65
CA MET A 4 -9.44 0.71 15.88
C MET A 4 -8.08 0.00 15.77
N THR A 5 -8.05 -1.19 15.18
CA THR A 5 -6.81 -1.92 14.89
C THR A 5 -5.87 -1.08 14.03
N VAL A 6 -6.35 -0.48 12.96
CA VAL A 6 -5.55 0.42 12.10
C VAL A 6 -5.03 1.62 12.88
N LYS A 7 -5.89 2.28 13.68
CA LYS A 7 -5.48 3.44 14.48
C LYS A 7 -4.40 3.09 15.50
N MET A 8 -4.50 1.92 16.15
CA MET A 8 -3.50 1.44 17.10
C MET A 8 -2.18 1.12 16.41
N LEU A 9 -2.20 0.37 15.29
CA LEU A 9 -0.99 0.02 14.54
C LEU A 9 -0.29 1.26 13.99
N ARG A 10 -1.05 2.20 13.42
CA ARG A 10 -0.49 3.47 12.93
C ARG A 10 0.09 4.31 14.05
N GLY A 11 -0.63 4.43 15.18
CA GLY A 11 -0.16 5.14 16.35
C GLY A 11 1.16 4.58 16.87
N GLY A 12 1.23 3.24 17.02
CA GLY A 12 2.46 2.55 17.40
C GLY A 12 3.59 2.79 16.41
N PHE A 13 3.36 2.59 15.12
CA PHE A 13 4.38 2.80 14.08
C PHE A 13 4.90 4.24 14.05
N ASP A 14 4.03 5.25 14.16
CA ASP A 14 4.44 6.66 14.18
C ASP A 14 5.34 6.99 15.38
N ILE A 15 5.07 6.38 16.54
CA ILE A 15 5.88 6.53 17.76
C ILE A 15 7.23 5.82 17.58
N PHE A 16 7.23 4.54 17.21
CA PHE A 16 8.46 3.74 17.08
C PHE A 16 9.38 4.24 15.96
N SER A 17 8.83 4.74 14.86
CA SER A 17 9.61 5.29 13.74
C SER A 17 10.16 6.69 14.03
N GLY A 18 9.68 7.37 15.08
CA GLY A 18 10.01 8.76 15.37
C GLY A 18 9.56 9.73 14.27
N PHE A 19 8.58 9.34 13.45
CA PHE A 19 8.21 10.09 12.25
C PHE A 19 7.68 11.50 12.58
N LYS A 20 6.96 11.64 13.70
CA LYS A 20 6.42 12.92 14.18
C LYS A 20 7.42 13.81 14.92
N VAL A 21 8.61 13.29 15.23
CA VAL A 21 9.61 14.03 16.02
C VAL A 21 10.49 14.88 15.10
N GLY A 22 10.44 16.20 15.22
CA GLY A 22 11.23 17.14 14.40
C GLY A 22 10.80 17.20 12.93
N ASN A 23 11.66 17.76 12.05
CA ASN A 23 11.32 17.97 10.64
C ASN A 23 11.15 16.65 9.86
N ARG A 24 10.11 16.57 9.03
CA ARG A 24 9.83 15.47 8.09
C ARG A 24 10.63 15.64 6.79
N ASN A 25 11.95 15.49 6.88
CA ASN A 25 12.82 15.57 5.71
C ASN A 25 12.73 14.32 4.80
N GLU A 26 13.37 14.39 3.64
CA GLU A 26 13.33 13.34 2.61
C GLU A 26 13.75 11.98 3.15
N LYS A 27 14.78 11.95 4.01
CA LYS A 27 15.25 10.71 4.63
C LYS A 27 14.17 10.02 5.46
N LYS A 28 13.33 10.78 6.18
CA LYS A 28 12.22 10.21 6.95
C LYS A 28 11.06 9.79 6.07
N TRP A 29 10.68 10.61 5.09
CA TRP A 29 9.62 10.29 4.13
C TRP A 29 9.93 9.02 3.36
N VAL A 30 11.10 8.95 2.72
CA VAL A 30 11.49 7.79 1.92
C VAL A 30 11.63 6.54 2.79
N LYS A 31 12.20 6.65 4.01
CA LYS A 31 12.27 5.51 4.94
C LYS A 31 10.88 5.00 5.33
N ARG A 32 9.95 5.92 5.62
CA ARG A 32 8.57 5.60 5.97
C ARG A 32 7.88 4.87 4.83
N ILE A 33 7.94 5.43 3.62
CA ILE A 33 7.35 4.86 2.41
C ILE A 33 7.91 3.45 2.21
N ILE A 34 9.23 3.29 2.07
CA ILE A 34 9.87 1.98 1.87
C ILE A 34 9.37 0.95 2.90
N PHE A 35 9.28 1.31 4.18
CA PHE A 35 8.83 0.35 5.19
C PHE A 35 7.36 -0.02 5.01
N LEU A 36 6.47 0.96 4.87
CA LEU A 36 5.04 0.72 4.76
C LEU A 36 4.69 -0.03 3.48
N GLU A 37 5.31 0.30 2.34
CA GLU A 37 5.07 -0.38 1.07
C GLU A 37 5.50 -1.86 1.09
N THR A 38 6.50 -2.23 1.91
CA THR A 38 6.85 -3.66 2.09
C THR A 38 5.77 -4.46 2.81
N VAL A 39 4.89 -3.77 3.55
CA VAL A 39 3.77 -4.37 4.28
C VAL A 39 2.47 -4.23 3.46
N ALA A 40 2.28 -3.13 2.73
CA ALA A 40 1.11 -2.86 1.90
C ALA A 40 0.94 -3.87 0.75
N GLY A 41 2.04 -4.37 0.17
CA GLY A 41 1.96 -5.42 -0.86
C GLY A 41 1.56 -6.84 -0.36
N VAL A 42 1.40 -7.04 0.95
CA VAL A 42 1.10 -8.38 1.52
C VAL A 42 -0.39 -8.75 1.47
N PRO A 43 -1.35 -7.89 1.90
CA PRO A 43 -2.76 -8.24 1.98
C PRO A 43 -3.37 -8.73 0.67
N GLY A 44 -3.16 -8.00 -0.43
CA GLY A 44 -3.66 -8.39 -1.76
C GLY A 44 -3.14 -9.77 -2.18
N MET A 45 -1.85 -10.03 -1.98
CA MET A 45 -1.22 -11.32 -2.31
C MET A 45 -1.80 -12.47 -1.48
N VAL A 46 -1.94 -12.30 -0.17
CA VAL A 46 -2.50 -13.34 0.72
C VAL A 46 -3.97 -13.59 0.38
N ALA A 47 -4.76 -12.54 0.20
CA ALA A 47 -6.17 -12.63 -0.15
C ALA A 47 -6.36 -13.35 -1.50
N ALA A 48 -5.59 -12.95 -2.52
CA ALA A 48 -5.60 -13.57 -3.84
C ALA A 48 -5.22 -15.06 -3.77
N MET A 49 -4.14 -15.40 -3.04
CA MET A 49 -3.69 -16.79 -2.85
C MET A 49 -4.79 -17.64 -2.18
N MET A 50 -5.41 -17.13 -1.12
CA MET A 50 -6.45 -17.86 -0.38
C MET A 50 -7.69 -18.11 -1.25
N ARG A 51 -8.11 -17.09 -2.03
CA ARG A 51 -9.22 -17.20 -2.99
C ARG A 51 -8.88 -18.13 -4.15
N HIS A 52 -7.66 -18.05 -4.68
CA HIS A 52 -7.16 -18.94 -5.72
C HIS A 52 -7.21 -20.40 -5.30
N MET A 53 -6.65 -20.71 -4.14
CA MET A 53 -6.72 -22.06 -3.57
C MET A 53 -8.16 -22.50 -3.28
N MET A 54 -9.08 -21.57 -3.02
CA MET A 54 -10.50 -21.86 -2.80
C MET A 54 -11.23 -22.21 -4.09
N SER A 55 -11.00 -21.42 -5.14
CA SER A 55 -11.49 -21.68 -6.49
C SER A 55 -11.03 -23.05 -6.98
N LEU A 56 -9.73 -23.36 -6.82
CA LEU A 56 -9.18 -24.66 -7.21
C LEU A 56 -9.80 -25.83 -6.45
N ARG A 57 -9.81 -25.80 -5.11
CA ARG A 57 -10.32 -26.94 -4.31
C ARG A 57 -11.83 -27.14 -4.40
N ARG A 58 -12.58 -26.09 -4.76
CA ARG A 58 -14.05 -26.15 -4.95
C ARG A 58 -14.46 -26.33 -6.40
N LEU A 59 -13.52 -26.22 -7.35
CA LEU A 59 -13.78 -26.24 -8.80
C LEU A 59 -14.81 -25.18 -9.22
N GLN A 60 -14.68 -23.97 -8.67
CA GLN A 60 -15.63 -22.86 -8.85
C GLN A 60 -14.96 -21.63 -9.45
N ARG A 61 -15.75 -20.82 -10.17
CA ARG A 61 -15.32 -19.50 -10.66
C ARG A 61 -15.11 -18.56 -9.47
N ASP A 62 -14.08 -17.71 -9.57
CA ASP A 62 -13.78 -16.69 -8.55
C ASP A 62 -14.52 -15.36 -8.76
N HIS A 63 -15.04 -15.13 -9.97
CA HIS A 63 -15.76 -13.91 -10.36
C HIS A 63 -14.92 -12.61 -10.31
N GLY A 64 -13.61 -12.71 -10.57
CA GLY A 64 -12.74 -11.57 -10.87
C GLY A 64 -12.02 -10.94 -9.67
N TRP A 65 -12.07 -11.56 -8.50
CA TRP A 65 -11.45 -11.04 -7.28
C TRP A 65 -9.93 -11.27 -7.26
N ILE A 66 -9.48 -12.47 -7.64
CA ILE A 66 -8.07 -12.87 -7.59
C ILE A 66 -7.20 -11.89 -8.39
N HIS A 67 -7.64 -11.51 -9.59
CA HIS A 67 -6.86 -10.64 -10.45
C HIS A 67 -6.67 -9.25 -9.85
N THR A 68 -7.76 -8.59 -9.45
CA THR A 68 -7.71 -7.27 -8.78
C THR A 68 -6.83 -7.28 -7.54
N LEU A 69 -6.87 -8.35 -6.74
CA LEU A 69 -6.06 -8.47 -5.53
C LEU A 69 -4.57 -8.70 -5.82
N LEU A 70 -4.23 -9.38 -6.93
CA LEU A 70 -2.85 -9.50 -7.39
C LEU A 70 -2.34 -8.19 -8.00
N GLU A 71 -3.18 -7.48 -8.75
CA GLU A 71 -2.86 -6.15 -9.29
C GLU A 71 -2.59 -5.15 -8.17
N GLU A 72 -3.41 -5.12 -7.12
CA GLU A 72 -3.18 -4.30 -5.92
C GLU A 72 -1.82 -4.61 -5.28
N ALA A 73 -1.52 -5.90 -5.05
CA ALA A 73 -0.24 -6.31 -4.46
C ALA A 73 0.97 -5.94 -5.35
N GLU A 74 0.82 -6.00 -6.67
CA GLU A 74 1.84 -5.54 -7.61
C GLU A 74 1.98 -4.02 -7.61
N ASN A 75 0.86 -3.28 -7.53
CA ASN A 75 0.87 -1.83 -7.49
C ASN A 75 1.62 -1.30 -6.25
N GLU A 76 1.33 -1.84 -5.07
CA GLU A 76 2.08 -1.51 -3.84
C GLU A 76 3.57 -1.87 -3.94
N ARG A 77 3.90 -2.99 -4.61
CA ARG A 77 5.30 -3.33 -4.90
C ARG A 77 5.96 -2.29 -5.79
N MET A 78 5.24 -1.66 -6.72
CA MET A 78 5.76 -0.60 -7.57
C MET A 78 5.95 0.73 -6.83
N HIS A 79 5.14 1.01 -5.79
CA HIS A 79 5.42 2.09 -4.82
C HIS A 79 6.78 1.88 -4.17
N LEU A 80 7.03 0.65 -3.66
CA LEU A 80 8.31 0.27 -3.06
C LEU A 80 9.47 0.41 -4.04
N MET A 81 9.34 -0.15 -5.25
CA MET A 81 10.42 -0.10 -6.26
C MET A 81 10.79 1.33 -6.63
N THR A 82 9.81 2.22 -6.69
CA THR A 82 10.01 3.65 -6.92
C THR A 82 10.76 4.30 -5.77
N ALA A 83 10.34 4.05 -4.51
CA ALA A 83 11.01 4.63 -3.34
C ALA A 83 12.45 4.14 -3.18
N LEU A 84 12.76 2.90 -3.57
CA LEU A 84 14.12 2.34 -3.54
C LEU A 84 15.09 3.04 -4.51
N GLN A 85 14.60 3.71 -5.56
CA GLN A 85 15.43 4.54 -6.43
C GLN A 85 15.93 5.81 -5.72
N LEU A 86 15.22 6.25 -4.68
CA LEU A 86 15.59 7.44 -3.89
C LEU A 86 16.55 7.08 -2.76
N ARG A 87 16.40 5.90 -2.17
CA ARG A 87 17.25 5.46 -1.06
C ARG A 87 17.31 3.96 -0.91
N GLN A 88 18.53 3.43 -0.77
CA GLN A 88 18.74 2.04 -0.41
C GLN A 88 18.69 1.83 1.13
N PRO A 89 17.97 0.81 1.62
CA PRO A 89 17.86 0.51 3.04
C PRO A 89 19.12 -0.17 3.59
N THR A 90 19.39 0.02 4.88
CA THR A 90 20.49 -0.65 5.59
C THR A 90 20.15 -2.10 5.95
N LEU A 91 21.15 -2.90 6.34
CA LEU A 91 20.94 -4.29 6.77
C LEU A 91 19.93 -4.40 7.93
N MET A 92 20.07 -3.56 8.96
CA MET A 92 19.13 -3.54 10.09
C MET A 92 17.69 -3.24 9.65
N PHE A 93 17.52 -2.34 8.69
CA PHE A 93 16.20 -2.04 8.14
C PHE A 93 15.62 -3.24 7.36
N ARG A 94 16.46 -3.92 6.56
CA ARG A 94 16.04 -5.13 5.84
C ARG A 94 15.64 -6.26 6.79
N LEU A 95 16.38 -6.46 7.88
CA LEU A 95 16.01 -7.44 8.92
C LEU A 95 14.68 -7.09 9.60
N ALA A 96 14.42 -5.80 9.85
CA ALA A 96 13.13 -5.34 10.37
C ALA A 96 11.99 -5.65 9.38
N VAL A 97 12.18 -5.41 8.07
CA VAL A 97 11.21 -5.77 7.03
C VAL A 97 10.92 -7.26 7.03
N ILE A 98 11.95 -8.12 7.07
CA ILE A 98 11.78 -9.58 7.11
C ILE A 98 10.97 -10.01 8.33
N GLY A 99 11.32 -9.49 9.52
CA GLY A 99 10.60 -9.79 10.75
C GLY A 99 9.13 -9.33 10.71
N SER A 100 8.89 -8.11 10.22
CA SER A 100 7.53 -7.57 10.07
C SER A 100 6.71 -8.34 9.04
N GLN A 101 7.28 -8.72 7.90
CA GLN A 101 6.60 -9.53 6.89
C GLN A 101 6.28 -10.93 7.43
N GLY A 102 7.24 -11.60 8.09
CA GLY A 102 7.00 -12.92 8.69
C GLY A 102 5.84 -12.91 9.69
N ALA A 103 5.79 -11.91 10.57
CA ALA A 103 4.68 -11.73 11.50
C ALA A 103 3.36 -11.38 10.78
N PHE A 104 3.39 -10.42 9.86
CA PHE A 104 2.19 -9.89 9.23
C PHE A 104 1.55 -10.88 8.25
N VAL A 105 2.34 -11.58 7.42
CA VAL A 105 1.85 -12.65 6.54
C VAL A 105 1.13 -13.71 7.36
N THR A 106 1.74 -14.15 8.48
CA THR A 106 1.15 -15.18 9.35
C THR A 106 -0.16 -14.71 9.96
N LEU A 107 -0.17 -13.55 10.61
CA LEU A 107 -1.35 -13.02 11.28
C LEU A 107 -2.49 -12.69 10.30
N PHE A 108 -2.16 -12.04 9.19
CA PHE A 108 -3.14 -11.66 8.18
C PHE A 108 -3.74 -12.90 7.50
N SER A 109 -2.93 -13.94 7.23
CA SER A 109 -3.44 -15.21 6.70
C SER A 109 -4.45 -15.87 7.65
N LEU A 110 -4.14 -15.91 8.95
CA LEU A 110 -5.07 -16.44 9.97
C LEU A 110 -6.36 -15.61 10.04
N TRP A 111 -6.25 -14.29 10.01
CA TRP A 111 -7.42 -13.41 9.98
C TRP A 111 -8.24 -13.58 8.71
N TYR A 112 -7.61 -13.79 7.55
CA TYR A 112 -8.33 -13.98 6.29
C TYR A 112 -9.10 -15.30 6.25
N ILE A 113 -8.55 -16.36 6.85
CA ILE A 113 -9.27 -17.65 7.02
C ILE A 113 -10.51 -17.45 7.90
N VAL A 114 -10.41 -16.67 8.98
CA VAL A 114 -11.50 -16.45 9.93
C VAL A 114 -12.54 -15.45 9.40
N SER A 115 -12.11 -14.35 8.80
CA SER A 115 -12.97 -13.27 8.34
C SER A 115 -12.35 -12.45 7.21
N PRO A 116 -12.57 -12.83 5.94
CA PRO A 116 -12.16 -12.03 4.77
C PRO A 116 -12.73 -10.61 4.82
N ARG A 117 -13.97 -10.45 5.30
CA ARG A 117 -14.63 -9.16 5.47
C ARG A 117 -13.89 -8.23 6.44
N PHE A 118 -13.37 -8.77 7.55
CA PHE A 118 -12.54 -7.99 8.46
C PHE A 118 -11.25 -7.55 7.78
N CYS A 119 -10.56 -8.46 7.06
CA CYS A 119 -9.32 -8.17 6.35
C CYS A 119 -9.50 -7.08 5.30
N HIS A 120 -10.50 -7.18 4.42
CA HIS A 120 -10.78 -6.12 3.43
C HIS A 120 -11.16 -4.80 4.10
N ARG A 121 -11.94 -4.83 5.19
CA ARG A 121 -12.27 -3.59 5.91
C ARG A 121 -11.04 -2.98 6.59
N PHE A 122 -10.13 -3.81 7.08
CA PHE A 122 -8.86 -3.40 7.67
C PHE A 122 -7.96 -2.74 6.62
N VAL A 123 -7.79 -3.34 5.44
CA VAL A 123 -7.03 -2.77 4.32
C VAL A 123 -7.65 -1.44 3.87
N GLY A 124 -8.97 -1.37 3.68
CA GLY A 124 -9.62 -0.11 3.31
C GLY A 124 -9.33 1.05 4.29
N TYR A 125 -9.27 0.76 5.60
CA TYR A 125 -8.86 1.76 6.58
C TYR A 125 -7.35 2.05 6.59
N LEU A 126 -6.49 1.09 6.21
CA LEU A 126 -5.07 1.37 5.98
C LEU A 126 -4.91 2.37 4.83
N GLU A 127 -5.65 2.18 3.74
CA GLU A 127 -5.51 3.04 2.56
C GLU A 127 -6.15 4.41 2.76
N GLU A 128 -7.20 4.52 3.59
CA GLU A 128 -7.63 5.84 4.10
C GLU A 128 -6.47 6.59 4.79
N GLU A 129 -5.66 5.88 5.56
CA GLU A 129 -4.51 6.44 6.25
C GLU A 129 -3.32 6.67 5.30
N ALA A 130 -3.17 5.88 4.24
CA ALA A 130 -2.20 6.10 3.17
C ALA A 130 -2.53 7.37 2.37
N VAL A 131 -3.78 7.55 1.93
CA VAL A 131 -4.25 8.77 1.25
C VAL A 131 -3.99 10.02 2.08
N LYS A 132 -4.23 9.97 3.40
CA LYS A 132 -3.90 11.07 4.33
C LYS A 132 -2.38 11.32 4.40
N THR A 133 -1.59 10.25 4.38
CA THR A 133 -0.13 10.32 4.45
C THR A 133 0.46 10.97 3.21
N TYR A 134 0.03 10.55 2.02
CA TYR A 134 0.50 11.13 0.76
C TYR A 134 -0.03 12.55 0.54
N SER A 135 -1.25 12.86 0.99
CA SER A 135 -1.73 14.26 1.02
C SER A 135 -0.82 15.13 1.90
N LYS A 136 -0.38 14.63 3.06
CA LYS A 136 0.56 15.34 3.91
C LYS A 136 1.96 15.48 3.28
N CYS A 137 2.38 14.49 2.49
CA CYS A 137 3.62 14.58 1.71
C CYS A 137 3.52 15.69 0.67
N LEU A 138 2.41 15.77 -0.08
CA LEU A 138 2.16 16.85 -1.04
C LEU A 138 2.13 18.24 -0.39
N GLU A 139 1.55 18.37 0.81
CA GLU A 139 1.63 19.61 1.58
C GLU A 139 3.08 19.99 1.93
N ASP A 140 3.90 19.01 2.36
CA ASP A 140 5.31 19.23 2.66
C ASP A 140 6.13 19.56 1.39
N ILE A 141 5.71 19.07 0.21
CA ILE A 141 6.29 19.42 -1.08
C ILE A 141 5.91 20.84 -1.47
N ALA A 142 4.65 21.24 -1.30
CA ALA A 142 4.19 22.58 -1.68
C ALA A 142 4.81 23.67 -0.78
N ASN A 143 4.75 23.49 0.54
CA ASN A 143 5.03 24.56 1.50
C ASN A 143 5.97 24.15 2.65
N GLY A 144 6.55 22.94 2.59
CA GLY A 144 7.30 22.37 3.71
C GLY A 144 8.73 21.99 3.39
N PRO A 145 9.32 21.05 4.15
CA PRO A 145 10.72 20.66 4.02
C PRO A 145 11.04 19.81 2.78
N MET A 146 10.06 19.54 1.92
CA MET A 146 10.19 18.68 0.73
C MET A 146 10.06 19.47 -0.59
N GLN A 147 10.21 20.79 -0.57
CA GLN A 147 10.05 21.65 -1.75
C GLN A 147 10.93 21.26 -2.94
N HIS A 148 12.11 20.68 -2.71
CA HIS A 148 12.98 20.20 -3.78
C HIS A 148 12.36 19.07 -4.62
N TRP A 149 11.31 18.38 -4.13
CA TRP A 149 10.56 17.39 -4.92
C TRP A 149 9.64 18.02 -5.97
N GLN A 150 9.42 19.34 -5.95
CA GLN A 150 8.74 20.04 -7.03
C GLN A 150 9.58 20.05 -8.32
N THR A 151 10.90 19.96 -8.22
CA THR A 151 11.81 20.02 -9.38
C THR A 151 12.67 18.77 -9.55
N LYS A 152 12.69 17.87 -8.56
CA LYS A 152 13.39 16.58 -8.64
C LYS A 152 12.70 15.69 -9.66
N ALA A 153 13.45 15.27 -10.69
CA ALA A 153 12.97 14.36 -11.72
C ALA A 153 12.45 13.04 -11.12
N ALA A 154 11.35 12.54 -11.69
CA ALA A 154 10.77 11.25 -11.35
C ALA A 154 11.72 10.10 -11.74
N PRO A 155 11.80 9.02 -10.94
CA PRO A 155 12.56 7.84 -11.32
C PRO A 155 12.02 7.22 -12.62
N PRO A 156 12.88 6.71 -13.54
CA PRO A 156 12.43 6.13 -14.81
C PRO A 156 11.45 4.96 -14.66
N VAL A 157 11.55 4.21 -13.55
CA VAL A 157 10.59 3.14 -13.23
C VAL A 157 9.18 3.69 -13.00
N ALA A 158 9.06 4.84 -12.34
CA ALA A 158 7.79 5.49 -12.07
C ALA A 158 7.19 6.06 -13.36
N ILE A 159 8.00 6.76 -14.16
CA ILE A 159 7.58 7.31 -15.46
C ILE A 159 6.98 6.22 -16.34
N ARG A 160 7.67 5.07 -16.49
CA ARG A 160 7.17 3.96 -17.30
C ARG A 160 5.91 3.31 -16.73
N TYR A 161 5.87 3.10 -15.42
CA TYR A 161 4.76 2.40 -14.77
C TYR A 161 3.47 3.21 -14.80
N TRP A 162 3.52 4.47 -14.35
CA TRP A 162 2.36 5.37 -14.35
C TRP A 162 2.16 6.13 -15.68
N LYS A 163 2.99 5.87 -16.69
CA LYS A 163 2.97 6.55 -18.00
C LYS A 163 2.99 8.07 -17.87
N LEU A 164 3.83 8.57 -16.96
CA LEU A 164 3.99 10.01 -16.73
C LEU A 164 4.75 10.66 -17.90
N PRO A 165 4.63 11.99 -18.09
CA PRO A 165 5.51 12.75 -18.98
C PRO A 165 7.00 12.54 -18.66
N GLU A 166 7.87 12.69 -19.66
CA GLU A 166 9.32 12.49 -19.47
C GLU A 166 9.96 13.50 -18.51
N ASP A 167 9.36 14.70 -18.40
CA ASP A 167 9.76 15.77 -17.50
C ASP A 167 9.04 15.73 -16.14
N ALA A 168 8.30 14.64 -15.85
CA ALA A 168 7.59 14.48 -14.60
C ALA A 168 8.52 14.52 -13.38
N THR A 169 7.97 15.01 -12.28
CA THR A 169 8.69 15.27 -11.03
C THR A 169 8.26 14.30 -9.94
N MET A 170 8.97 14.31 -8.81
CA MET A 170 8.56 13.57 -7.62
C MET A 170 7.19 13.99 -7.09
N HIS A 171 6.76 15.24 -7.30
CA HIS A 171 5.40 15.67 -7.00
C HIS A 171 4.34 14.84 -7.77
N ASP A 172 4.57 14.63 -9.07
CA ASP A 172 3.63 13.90 -9.94
C ASP A 172 3.59 12.41 -9.59
N VAL A 173 4.75 11.85 -9.23
CA VAL A 173 4.83 10.49 -8.68
C VAL A 173 4.01 10.34 -7.40
N VAL A 174 4.11 11.29 -6.46
CA VAL A 174 3.35 11.24 -5.21
C VAL A 174 1.85 11.42 -5.46
N LEU A 175 1.45 12.21 -6.45
CA LEU A 175 0.06 12.30 -6.89
C LEU A 175 -0.48 10.98 -7.43
N ALA A 176 0.30 10.30 -8.28
CA ALA A 176 -0.05 9.01 -8.85
C ALA A 176 -0.21 7.93 -7.76
N ILE A 177 0.77 7.81 -6.87
CA ILE A 177 0.70 6.90 -5.72
C ILE A 177 -0.56 7.17 -4.88
N ARG A 178 -0.82 8.44 -4.53
CA ARG A 178 -2.03 8.78 -3.75
C ARG A 178 -3.33 8.37 -4.47
N ALA A 179 -3.36 8.42 -5.80
CA ALA A 179 -4.53 8.01 -6.57
C ALA A 179 -4.74 6.49 -6.49
N ASP A 180 -3.67 5.70 -6.60
CA ASP A 180 -3.69 4.25 -6.43
C ASP A 180 -4.22 3.88 -5.04
N GLU A 181 -3.71 4.53 -4.00
CA GLU A 181 -4.16 4.35 -2.61
C GLU A 181 -5.65 4.68 -2.43
N ALA A 182 -6.13 5.73 -3.10
CA ALA A 182 -7.54 6.09 -3.06
C ALA A 182 -8.42 5.05 -3.78
N HIS A 183 -7.90 4.43 -4.84
CA HIS A 183 -8.54 3.31 -5.54
C HIS A 183 -8.59 2.07 -4.63
N HIS A 184 -7.45 1.61 -4.11
CA HIS A 184 -7.34 0.45 -3.20
C HIS A 184 -8.27 0.59 -1.99
N ARG A 185 -8.36 1.78 -1.41
CA ARG A 185 -9.32 2.12 -0.35
C ARG A 185 -10.76 1.77 -0.73
N VAL A 186 -11.20 2.26 -1.89
CA VAL A 186 -12.58 2.10 -2.35
C VAL A 186 -12.86 0.65 -2.73
N VAL A 187 -11.92 -0.01 -3.41
CA VAL A 187 -11.99 -1.43 -3.73
C VAL A 187 -12.17 -2.25 -2.46
N ASN A 188 -11.26 -2.14 -1.50
CA ASN A 188 -11.30 -2.95 -0.28
C ASN A 188 -12.53 -2.65 0.59
N HIS A 189 -13.01 -1.40 0.67
CA HIS A 189 -14.27 -1.11 1.36
C HIS A 189 -15.49 -1.74 0.68
N THR A 190 -15.50 -1.77 -0.66
CA THR A 190 -16.55 -2.44 -1.45
C THR A 190 -16.48 -3.96 -1.26
N LEU A 191 -15.30 -4.57 -1.43
CA LEU A 191 -15.10 -6.01 -1.23
C LEU A 191 -15.47 -6.46 0.19
N ALA A 192 -15.18 -5.65 1.21
CA ALA A 192 -15.63 -5.91 2.58
C ALA A 192 -17.16 -5.92 2.73
N SER A 193 -17.88 -5.23 1.84
CA SER A 193 -19.33 -5.04 1.91
C SER A 193 -20.11 -6.06 1.06
N MET A 194 -19.43 -6.74 0.13
CA MET A 194 -19.98 -7.74 -0.78
C MET A 194 -20.07 -9.14 -0.15
N LYS A 195 -20.83 -10.04 -0.81
CA LYS A 195 -20.78 -11.47 -0.51
C LYS A 195 -19.59 -12.13 -1.21
N PRO A 196 -19.03 -13.22 -0.68
CA PRO A 196 -17.83 -13.85 -1.24
C PRO A 196 -17.93 -14.31 -2.70
N ASP A 197 -19.15 -14.66 -3.14
CA ASP A 197 -19.44 -15.19 -4.48
C ASP A 197 -20.02 -14.12 -5.44
N ASP A 198 -20.16 -12.87 -5.00
CA ASP A 198 -20.60 -11.77 -5.88
C ASP A 198 -19.54 -11.48 -6.95
N PHE A 199 -19.97 -11.03 -8.14
CA PHE A 199 -19.05 -10.57 -9.16
C PHE A 199 -18.30 -9.31 -8.70
N ASN A 200 -16.97 -9.32 -8.85
CA ASN A 200 -16.16 -8.14 -8.60
C ASN A 200 -16.57 -7.01 -9.57
N PRO A 201 -17.05 -5.85 -9.08
CA PRO A 201 -17.47 -4.76 -9.93
C PRO A 201 -16.29 -4.03 -10.59
N TYR A 202 -15.06 -4.22 -10.09
CA TYR A 202 -13.85 -3.62 -10.64
C TYR A 202 -13.24 -4.51 -11.70
N LYS A 203 -12.95 -3.93 -12.86
CA LYS A 203 -12.27 -4.65 -13.95
C LYS A 203 -10.75 -4.49 -13.83
N PRO A 204 -9.98 -5.44 -14.39
CA PRO A 204 -8.54 -5.29 -14.55
C PRO A 204 -8.14 -3.94 -15.15
N GLY A 205 -7.14 -3.28 -14.55
CA GLY A 205 -6.58 -2.02 -15.04
C GLY A 205 -7.50 -0.79 -15.00
N GLN A 206 -8.50 -0.76 -14.11
CA GLN A 206 -9.34 0.43 -13.84
C GLN A 206 -8.87 1.25 -12.65
#